data_AF-A0A182RNE9-F1
#
_entry.id   AF-A0A182RNE9-F1
#
_cell.length_a   1.000
_cell.length_b   1.000
_cell.length_c   1.000
_cell.angle_alpha   90.00
_cell.angle_beta   90.00
_cell.angle_gamma   90.00
#
_symmetry.space_group_name_H-M   'P 1'
#
loop_
_entity.id
_entity.type
_entity.pdbx_description
1 polymer ?
#
loop_
_entity_poly.entity_id
_entity_poly.type
_entity_poly.pdbx_seq_one_letter_code
_entity_poly.pdbx_strand_id
1 'polypeptide(L)'
;MFTSLKNKIREETGNDVAPLSVSRTRRSRPESLTSASSIDELSILEQKDAELNATRLELQELAGHLTNFREQARSLEEETARLKQTNSALEAKLQASQLQRDLQREEQDKIQNCQQQEISKLKSMLLFREQEAIDRIAHQKNAEQQAESLRQEVNRLREIEPMLENTQDELENLRHSSQCERNSLISKLAAVEEAHRHLKSRVQVLENTRVSLGTNSGSTDEKVQCLLQERDLLEQRLEAAHLHLSDIKTSWSSQNMTLETQVSRLSRQVAEETTEKHNALKVKDELIEKLKQLEFEFEKLRSEVTQRDNKIKLMNEEIDELHSALREAREQHEEEVTFMSSKVEQLQTECTDLRSNLTESEQRLLECLESADRSTGAYQSQVAELESTARELNRQLASETQEKMAVLMKNAEMSQQEEILRQELRHEKDESIELHDRAMMLQHELDKRLNTVNELRKQVDELMTTNLNLNADLVDKNKIIKTLNQRLVDMKKTLQEELKGQQNGNNNNNIVANYISGNQAPSHDRSLERSKSFEGKTIAKENGTLKQNGTNGGPVVMDEVNFRYLKHVIIKFLTSREVEARHLIKAVSTLLQLSYEEEKLLQDTLNWKMSWFGSRPGQVPMSTS
;
A
#
# COMPACT_ATOMS: atom_id res chain seq x y z
N MET A 1 39.99 -2.35 15.28
CA MET A 1 40.05 -2.29 16.75
C MET A 1 38.92 -3.02 17.48
N PHE A 2 37.72 -3.23 16.89
CA PHE A 2 36.64 -3.97 17.57
C PHE A 2 36.85 -5.50 17.72
N THR A 3 37.68 -6.11 16.88
CA THR A 3 37.99 -7.55 16.95
C THR A 3 38.79 -7.97 18.18
N SER A 4 39.62 -7.07 18.74
CA SER A 4 40.45 -7.37 19.93
C SER A 4 39.63 -7.42 21.22
N LEU A 5 38.51 -6.68 21.29
CA LEU A 5 37.66 -6.62 22.47
C LEU A 5 36.80 -7.90 22.63
N LYS A 6 36.42 -8.53 21.52
CA LYS A 6 35.57 -9.74 21.51
C LYS A 6 36.30 -10.99 22.01
N ASN A 7 37.62 -11.03 21.92
CA ASN A 7 38.43 -12.13 22.47
C ASN A 7 38.66 -11.99 23.99
N LYS A 8 38.76 -10.76 24.50
CA LYS A 8 39.00 -10.48 25.93
C LYS A 8 37.86 -10.97 26.83
N ILE A 9 36.60 -10.76 26.40
CA ILE A 9 35.40 -11.16 27.16
C ILE A 9 35.23 -12.69 27.22
N ARG A 10 35.79 -13.43 26.25
CA ARG A 10 35.74 -14.91 26.19
C ARG A 10 36.79 -15.58 27.07
N GLU A 11 37.71 -14.82 27.65
CA GLU A 11 38.81 -15.33 28.48
C GLU A 11 38.56 -15.15 29.99
N GLU A 12 37.68 -14.22 30.38
CA GLU A 12 37.34 -13.94 31.81
C GLU A 12 36.07 -14.63 32.32
N THR A 13 35.30 -15.33 31.48
CA THR A 13 34.11 -16.11 31.89
C THR A 13 34.38 -17.62 31.94
N GLY A 14 35.51 -17.99 32.53
CA GLY A 14 35.86 -19.38 32.84
C GLY A 14 35.01 -19.95 33.97
N ASN A 15 33.90 -20.61 33.62
CA ASN A 15 33.10 -21.43 34.54
C ASN A 15 33.37 -22.92 34.27
N ASP A 16 34.42 -23.46 34.90
CA ASP A 16 34.62 -24.91 35.03
C ASP A 16 33.52 -25.49 35.95
N VAL A 17 32.44 -26.00 35.36
CA VAL A 17 31.49 -26.87 36.05
C VAL A 17 31.78 -28.32 35.65
N ALA A 18 32.80 -28.88 36.29
CA ALA A 18 33.07 -30.32 36.22
C ALA A 18 31.89 -31.11 36.83
N PRO A 19 31.44 -32.21 36.21
CA PRO A 19 30.34 -33.01 36.73
C PRO A 19 30.82 -33.86 37.92
N LEU A 20 30.36 -33.54 39.14
CA LEU A 20 30.61 -34.37 40.31
C LEU A 20 29.80 -35.67 40.26
N SER A 21 30.41 -36.69 39.66
CA SER A 21 29.97 -38.08 39.76
C SER A 21 30.12 -38.59 41.20
N VAL A 22 29.03 -38.64 41.96
CA VAL A 22 29.03 -39.31 43.28
C VAL A 22 28.90 -40.82 43.09
N SER A 23 30.04 -41.47 42.84
CA SER A 23 30.17 -42.92 42.86
C SER A 23 30.03 -43.44 44.29
N ARG A 24 28.84 -43.95 44.63
CA ARG A 24 28.54 -44.48 45.96
C ARG A 24 29.15 -45.88 46.14
N THR A 25 30.45 -45.94 46.44
CA THR A 25 31.15 -47.21 46.69
C THR A 25 31.95 -47.18 47.98
N ARG A 26 31.39 -47.69 49.08
CA ARG A 26 32.19 -48.38 50.11
C ARG A 26 31.33 -49.37 50.91
N ARG A 27 31.82 -50.61 50.96
CA ARG A 27 31.33 -51.66 51.86
C ARG A 27 31.63 -51.28 53.31
N SER A 28 30.67 -51.49 54.21
CA SER A 28 30.93 -51.78 55.62
C SER A 28 30.14 -53.03 56.02
N ARG A 29 30.91 -54.11 56.16
CA ARG A 29 30.62 -55.42 56.77
C ARG A 29 29.68 -55.30 58.00
N PRO A 30 28.63 -56.14 58.14
CA PRO A 30 27.95 -56.31 59.41
C PRO A 30 28.79 -57.26 60.28
N GLU A 31 29.42 -56.74 61.34
CA GLU A 31 29.90 -57.59 62.43
C GLU A 31 28.79 -57.73 63.47
N SER A 32 28.36 -58.98 63.65
CA SER A 32 27.45 -59.37 64.72
C SER A 32 28.17 -59.23 66.06
N LEU A 33 27.82 -58.21 66.83
CA LEU A 33 28.15 -58.14 68.25
C LEU A 33 26.89 -58.05 69.09
N THR A 34 26.47 -59.22 69.55
CA THR A 34 25.77 -59.39 70.82
C THR A 34 26.58 -58.74 71.95
N SER A 35 26.04 -57.73 72.63
CA SER A 35 26.18 -57.49 74.08
C SER A 35 25.43 -56.22 74.48
N ALA A 36 24.83 -56.25 75.67
CA ALA A 36 23.99 -55.18 76.21
C ALA A 36 24.67 -53.80 76.17
N SER A 37 24.07 -52.87 75.42
CA SER A 37 24.34 -51.44 75.59
C SER A 37 23.79 -50.98 76.94
N SER A 38 24.58 -50.21 77.68
CA SER A 38 24.14 -49.59 78.93
C SER A 38 22.94 -48.66 78.67
N ILE A 39 22.09 -48.45 79.68
CA ILE A 39 20.97 -47.50 79.59
C ILE A 39 21.46 -46.06 79.32
N ASP A 40 22.71 -45.75 79.70
CA ASP A 40 23.40 -44.50 79.35
C ASP A 40 23.71 -44.38 77.85
N GLU A 41 24.08 -45.48 77.17
CA GLU A 41 24.39 -45.43 75.74
C GLU A 41 23.13 -45.21 74.89
N LEU A 42 22.00 -45.77 75.31
CA LEU A 42 20.69 -45.49 74.73
C LEU A 42 20.25 -44.04 74.98
N SER A 43 20.42 -43.53 76.20
CA SER A 43 20.15 -42.13 76.55
C SER A 43 21.00 -41.14 75.72
N ILE A 44 22.29 -41.44 75.53
CA ILE A 44 23.18 -40.68 74.66
C ILE A 44 22.72 -40.77 73.20
N LEU A 45 22.25 -41.93 72.73
CA LEU A 45 21.71 -42.08 71.37
C LEU A 45 20.42 -41.27 71.16
N GLU A 46 19.48 -41.33 72.10
CA GLU A 46 18.24 -40.56 72.08
C GLU A 46 18.52 -39.05 72.11
N GLN A 47 19.48 -38.61 72.93
CA GLN A 47 19.90 -37.21 72.95
C GLN A 47 20.57 -36.81 71.62
N LYS A 48 21.36 -37.68 70.99
CA LYS A 48 21.95 -37.43 69.66
C LYS A 48 20.90 -37.40 68.55
N ASP A 49 19.87 -38.25 68.60
CA ASP A 49 18.74 -38.19 67.67
C ASP A 49 17.87 -36.94 67.90
N ALA A 50 17.71 -36.49 69.15
CA ALA A 50 17.06 -35.21 69.45
C ALA A 50 17.83 -34.00 68.88
N GLU A 51 19.16 -33.97 69.04
CA GLU A 51 20.04 -32.97 68.43
C GLU A 51 20.01 -33.03 66.88
N LEU A 52 19.95 -34.23 66.30
CA LEU A 52 19.86 -34.44 64.84
C LEU A 52 18.49 -34.01 64.28
N ASN A 53 17.42 -34.21 65.05
CA ASN A 53 16.08 -33.72 64.69
C ASN A 53 15.95 -32.20 64.86
N ALA A 54 16.56 -31.61 65.89
CA ALA A 54 16.61 -30.15 66.06
C ALA A 54 17.37 -29.48 64.91
N THR A 55 18.57 -29.97 64.58
CA THR A 55 19.36 -29.46 63.44
C THR A 55 18.68 -29.70 62.09
N ARG A 56 17.89 -30.77 61.93
CA ARG A 56 17.00 -30.95 60.77
C ARG A 56 15.91 -29.88 60.70
N LEU A 57 15.29 -29.53 61.83
CA LEU A 57 14.26 -28.49 61.89
C LEU A 57 14.86 -27.13 61.52
N GLU A 58 16.01 -26.78 62.10
CA GLU A 58 16.78 -25.57 61.77
C GLU A 58 17.14 -25.52 60.28
N LEU A 59 17.64 -26.63 59.70
CA LEU A 59 17.92 -26.73 58.27
C LEU A 59 16.65 -26.58 57.40
N GLN A 60 15.49 -27.05 57.87
CA GLN A 60 14.21 -26.88 57.19
C GLN A 60 13.70 -25.43 57.25
N GLU A 61 13.89 -24.74 58.39
CA GLU A 61 13.59 -23.31 58.53
C GLU A 61 14.54 -22.45 57.68
N LEU A 62 15.84 -22.73 57.69
CA LEU A 62 16.83 -22.11 56.80
C LEU A 62 16.51 -22.36 55.32
N ALA A 63 16.06 -23.56 54.95
CA ALA A 63 15.58 -23.83 53.59
C ALA A 63 14.33 -23.00 53.24
N GLY A 64 13.38 -22.86 54.17
CA GLY A 64 12.20 -21.99 54.03
C GLY A 64 12.54 -20.51 53.88
N HIS A 65 13.51 -20.01 54.65
CA HIS A 65 14.03 -18.65 54.49
C HIS A 65 14.74 -18.48 53.13
N LEU A 66 15.52 -19.45 52.69
CA LEU A 66 16.16 -19.43 51.36
C LEU A 66 15.14 -19.45 50.22
N THR A 67 14.04 -20.20 50.32
CA THR A 67 12.96 -20.14 49.32
C THR A 67 12.28 -18.78 49.31
N ASN A 68 11.99 -18.21 50.49
CA ASN A 68 11.37 -16.88 50.60
C ASN A 68 12.26 -15.78 50.01
N PHE A 69 13.57 -15.78 50.32
CA PHE A 69 14.52 -14.84 49.72
C PHE A 69 14.64 -15.01 48.21
N ARG A 70 14.56 -16.25 47.70
CA ARG A 70 14.59 -16.52 46.25
C ARG A 70 13.33 -16.05 45.53
N GLU A 71 12.18 -16.11 46.19
CA GLU A 71 10.91 -15.55 45.67
C GLU A 71 10.90 -14.03 45.72
N GLN A 72 11.42 -13.41 46.79
CA GLN A 72 11.62 -11.96 46.86
C GLN A 72 12.58 -11.47 45.78
N ALA A 73 13.71 -12.17 45.56
CA ALA A 73 14.64 -11.86 44.48
C ALA A 73 13.98 -11.94 43.10
N ARG A 74 13.20 -13.00 42.83
CA ARG A 74 12.43 -13.13 41.58
C ARG A 74 11.40 -12.00 41.41
N SER A 75 10.69 -11.63 42.47
CA SER A 75 9.73 -10.52 42.45
C SER A 75 10.41 -9.18 42.11
N LEU A 76 11.60 -8.93 42.65
CA LEU A 76 12.39 -7.73 42.35
C LEU A 76 12.99 -7.77 40.93
N GLU A 77 13.37 -8.94 40.42
CA GLU A 77 13.78 -9.13 39.01
C GLU A 77 12.61 -8.83 38.05
N GLU A 78 11.40 -9.33 38.35
CA GLU A 78 10.20 -9.03 37.58
C GLU A 78 9.82 -7.54 37.64
N GLU A 79 9.90 -6.91 38.82
CA GLU A 79 9.62 -5.48 38.98
C GLU A 79 10.64 -4.61 38.23
N THR A 80 11.94 -4.91 38.34
CA THR A 80 12.98 -4.19 37.58
C THR A 80 12.88 -4.41 36.08
N ALA A 81 12.44 -5.59 35.61
CA ALA A 81 12.13 -5.83 34.20
C ALA A 81 10.94 -4.98 33.72
N ARG A 82 9.85 -4.92 34.50
CA ARG A 82 8.68 -4.05 34.21
C ARG A 82 9.08 -2.57 34.19
N LEU A 83 9.86 -2.10 35.16
CA LEU A 83 10.33 -0.71 35.23
C LEU A 83 11.20 -0.34 34.02
N LYS A 84 12.10 -1.23 33.59
CA LYS A 84 12.89 -1.06 32.35
C LYS A 84 11.99 -0.96 31.11
N GLN A 85 10.99 -1.83 31.00
CA GLN A 85 10.03 -1.80 29.89
C GLN A 85 9.22 -0.49 29.89
N THR A 86 8.77 0.00 31.06
CA THR A 86 8.04 1.26 31.15
C THR A 86 8.92 2.48 30.84
N ASN A 87 10.19 2.49 31.26
CA ASN A 87 11.12 3.57 30.90
C ASN A 87 11.38 3.61 29.40
N SER A 88 11.67 2.47 28.77
CA SER A 88 11.85 2.40 27.31
C SER A 88 10.60 2.88 26.55
N ALA A 89 9.40 2.53 27.02
CA ALA A 89 8.15 3.03 26.44
C ALA A 89 7.91 4.54 26.66
N LEU A 90 8.40 5.11 27.77
CA LEU A 90 8.35 6.55 28.04
C LEU A 90 9.37 7.33 27.19
N GLU A 91 10.58 6.79 27.03
CA GLU A 91 11.61 7.35 26.14
C GLU A 91 11.13 7.40 24.69
N ALA A 92 10.54 6.31 24.18
CA ALA A 92 9.95 6.28 22.85
C ALA A 92 8.81 7.31 22.68
N LYS A 93 7.95 7.48 23.69
CA LYS A 93 6.90 8.52 23.68
C LYS A 93 7.47 9.94 23.72
N LEU A 94 8.54 10.17 24.48
CA LEU A 94 9.22 11.45 24.55
C LEU A 94 9.85 11.82 23.19
N GLN A 95 10.54 10.87 22.54
CA GLN A 95 11.10 11.03 21.21
C GLN A 95 10.02 11.32 20.16
N ALA A 96 8.90 10.58 20.17
CA ALA A 96 7.76 10.84 19.27
C ALA A 96 7.17 12.25 19.49
N SER A 97 7.06 12.71 20.75
CA SER A 97 6.59 14.05 21.10
C SER A 97 7.59 15.17 20.76
N GLN A 98 8.89 14.87 20.69
CA GLN A 98 9.89 15.79 20.14
C GLN A 98 9.75 15.90 18.63
N LEU A 99 9.75 14.77 17.91
CA LEU A 99 9.58 14.74 16.46
C LEU A 99 8.29 15.45 16.01
N GLN A 100 7.17 15.26 16.73
CA GLN A 100 5.93 15.96 16.43
C GLN A 100 6.04 17.49 16.61
N ARG A 101 6.78 17.98 17.61
CA ARG A 101 7.00 19.42 17.81
C ARG A 101 7.93 20.02 16.77
N ASP A 102 8.92 19.26 16.31
CA ASP A 102 9.85 19.74 15.29
C ASP A 102 9.19 19.76 13.90
N LEU A 103 8.33 18.77 13.58
CA LEU A 103 7.44 18.83 12.41
C LEU A 103 6.49 20.03 12.46
N GLN A 104 5.86 20.31 13.61
CA GLN A 104 4.99 21.49 13.77
C GLN A 104 5.73 22.82 13.60
N ARG A 105 7.01 22.90 13.98
CA ARG A 105 7.87 24.07 13.73
C ARG A 105 8.19 24.20 12.24
N GLU A 106 8.58 23.11 11.58
CA GLU A 106 8.87 23.11 10.15
C GLU A 106 7.62 23.50 9.32
N GLU A 107 6.43 23.05 9.71
CA GLU A 107 5.16 23.48 9.13
C GLU A 107 4.89 24.97 9.36
N GLN A 108 5.14 25.50 10.57
CA GLN A 108 5.01 26.93 10.86
C GLN A 108 5.98 27.78 10.03
N ASP A 109 7.25 27.37 9.92
CA ASP A 109 8.27 28.07 9.12
C ASP A 109 7.91 28.06 7.63
N LYS A 110 7.38 26.94 7.10
CA LYS A 110 6.87 26.85 5.72
C LYS A 110 5.70 27.80 5.51
N ILE A 111 4.72 27.82 6.41
CA ILE A 111 3.57 28.74 6.34
C ILE A 111 4.04 30.20 6.37
N GLN A 112 4.95 30.55 7.27
CA GLN A 112 5.50 31.90 7.40
C GLN A 112 6.27 32.32 6.14
N ASN A 113 7.06 31.43 5.55
CA ASN A 113 7.78 31.70 4.29
C ASN A 113 6.82 31.89 3.11
N CYS A 114 5.77 31.07 2.99
CA CYS A 114 4.73 31.26 1.97
C CYS A 114 4.02 32.61 2.14
N GLN A 115 3.60 32.95 3.36
CA GLN A 115 2.98 34.24 3.68
C GLN A 115 3.91 35.42 3.36
N GLN A 116 5.20 35.33 3.71
CA GLN A 116 6.17 36.38 3.41
C GLN A 116 6.39 36.54 1.90
N GLN A 117 6.37 35.46 1.12
CA GLN A 117 6.46 35.52 -0.34
C GLN A 117 5.19 36.15 -0.95
N GLU A 118 4.00 35.80 -0.46
CA GLU A 118 2.73 36.41 -0.89
C GLU A 118 2.65 37.90 -0.55
N ILE A 119 3.03 38.30 0.67
CA ILE A 119 3.11 39.70 1.10
C ILE A 119 4.08 40.48 0.20
N SER A 120 5.22 39.89 -0.16
CA SER A 120 6.20 40.50 -1.07
C SER A 120 5.62 40.69 -2.48
N LYS A 121 4.94 39.66 -3.03
CA LYS A 121 4.23 39.74 -4.33
C LYS A 121 3.14 40.80 -4.32
N LEU A 122 2.33 40.86 -3.26
CA LEU A 122 1.28 41.87 -3.08
C LEU A 122 1.86 43.28 -2.98
N LYS A 123 2.97 43.46 -2.26
CA LYS A 123 3.66 44.75 -2.15
C LYS A 123 4.17 45.23 -3.51
N SER A 124 4.80 44.36 -4.31
CA SER A 124 5.25 44.71 -5.67
C SER A 124 4.07 45.04 -6.60
N MET A 125 2.97 44.29 -6.52
CA MET A 125 1.76 44.57 -7.31
C MET A 125 1.10 45.90 -6.90
N LEU A 126 1.09 46.23 -5.61
CA LEU A 126 0.56 47.47 -5.08
C LEU A 126 1.42 48.66 -5.51
N LEU A 127 2.75 48.57 -5.38
CA LEU A 127 3.68 49.59 -5.87
C LEU A 127 3.54 49.84 -7.38
N PHE A 128 3.40 48.78 -8.18
CA PHE A 128 3.15 48.90 -9.62
C PHE A 128 1.82 49.65 -9.89
N ARG A 129 0.77 49.37 -9.12
CA ARG A 129 -0.53 50.05 -9.27
C ARG A 129 -0.53 51.48 -8.76
N GLU A 130 0.25 51.80 -7.74
CA GLU A 130 0.50 53.17 -7.30
C GLU A 130 1.25 53.95 -8.38
N GLN A 131 2.30 53.39 -8.98
CA GLN A 131 3.01 54.02 -10.10
C GLN A 131 2.11 54.21 -11.32
N GLU A 132 1.32 53.20 -11.70
CA GLU A 132 0.35 53.31 -12.80
C GLU A 132 -0.69 54.42 -12.53
N ALA A 133 -1.13 54.60 -11.28
CA ALA A 133 -2.02 55.68 -10.89
C ALA A 133 -1.34 57.07 -10.96
N ILE A 134 -0.08 57.17 -10.52
CA ILE A 134 0.74 58.39 -10.62
C ILE A 134 0.92 58.80 -12.09
N ASP A 135 1.27 57.84 -12.95
CA ASP A 135 1.47 58.09 -14.39
C ASP A 135 0.16 58.53 -15.07
N ARG A 136 -0.98 57.88 -14.74
CA ARG A 136 -2.31 58.30 -15.20
C ARG A 136 -2.66 59.73 -14.76
N ILE A 137 -2.36 60.10 -13.52
CA ILE A 137 -2.57 61.48 -13.00
C ILE A 137 -1.66 62.47 -13.73
N ALA A 138 -0.39 62.12 -14.00
CA ALA A 138 0.53 62.97 -14.75
C ALA A 138 0.07 63.18 -16.20
N HIS A 139 -0.38 62.12 -16.87
CA HIS A 139 -0.97 62.20 -18.21
C HIS A 139 -2.25 63.04 -18.23
N GLN A 140 -3.14 62.88 -17.25
CA GLN A 140 -4.34 63.70 -17.10
C GLN A 140 -3.99 65.18 -16.92
N LYS A 141 -3.06 65.51 -16.01
CA LYS A 141 -2.64 66.89 -15.76
C LYS A 141 -2.03 67.56 -17.00
N ASN A 142 -1.25 66.81 -17.80
CA ASN A 142 -0.70 67.31 -19.06
C ASN A 142 -1.81 67.57 -20.10
N ALA A 143 -2.81 66.70 -20.18
CA ALA A 143 -3.97 66.88 -21.06
C ALA A 143 -4.85 68.08 -20.62
N GLU A 144 -5.05 68.27 -19.30
CA GLU A 144 -5.74 69.43 -18.73
C GLU A 144 -4.99 70.74 -19.05
N GLN A 145 -3.66 70.77 -18.94
CA GLN A 145 -2.85 71.93 -19.32
C GLN A 145 -2.94 72.25 -20.82
N GLN A 146 -2.96 71.24 -21.69
CA GLN A 146 -3.18 71.43 -23.13
C GLN A 146 -4.59 71.95 -23.42
N ALA A 147 -5.62 71.40 -22.77
CA ALA A 147 -6.99 71.86 -22.90
C ALA A 147 -7.15 73.32 -22.46
N GLU A 148 -6.48 73.74 -21.38
CA GLU A 148 -6.51 75.11 -20.89
C GLU A 148 -5.76 76.08 -21.83
N SER A 149 -4.62 75.67 -22.40
CA SER A 149 -3.92 76.45 -23.44
C SER A 149 -4.80 76.64 -24.69
N LEU A 150 -5.51 75.60 -25.14
CA LEU A 150 -6.45 75.70 -26.25
C LEU A 150 -7.66 76.59 -25.91
N ARG A 151 -8.17 76.55 -24.67
CA ARG A 151 -9.24 77.45 -24.21
C ARG A 151 -8.81 78.91 -24.22
N GLN A 152 -7.59 79.20 -23.78
CA GLN A 152 -7.02 80.55 -23.82
C GLN A 152 -6.90 81.06 -25.26
N GLU A 153 -6.42 80.22 -26.18
CA GLU A 153 -6.33 80.59 -27.61
C GLU A 153 -7.72 80.78 -28.25
N VAL A 154 -8.70 79.93 -27.94
CA VAL A 154 -10.10 80.11 -28.38
C VAL A 154 -10.70 81.42 -27.85
N ASN A 155 -10.43 81.78 -26.59
CA ASN A 155 -10.89 83.06 -26.03
C ASN A 155 -10.20 84.25 -26.73
N ARG A 156 -8.89 84.17 -26.98
CA ARG A 156 -8.12 85.18 -27.72
C ARG A 156 -8.64 85.38 -29.15
N LEU A 157 -9.03 84.30 -29.83
CA LEU A 157 -9.63 84.38 -31.16
C LEU A 157 -11.04 84.99 -31.11
N ARG A 158 -11.86 84.62 -30.13
CA ARG A 158 -13.21 85.19 -29.91
C ARG A 158 -13.19 86.69 -29.65
N GLU A 159 -12.15 87.22 -29.01
CA GLU A 159 -11.96 88.67 -28.84
C GLU A 159 -11.65 89.41 -30.17
N ILE A 160 -11.13 88.70 -31.18
CA ILE A 160 -10.78 89.25 -32.49
C ILE A 160 -11.95 89.15 -33.48
N GLU A 161 -12.83 88.16 -33.36
CA GLU A 161 -14.05 87.99 -34.17
C GLU A 161 -14.85 89.30 -34.37
N PRO A 162 -15.23 90.08 -33.34
CA PRO A 162 -15.99 91.32 -33.53
C PRO A 162 -15.17 92.44 -34.18
N MET A 163 -13.84 92.45 -34.04
CA MET A 163 -13.00 93.41 -34.78
C MET A 163 -12.96 93.06 -36.28
N LEU A 164 -12.92 91.77 -36.61
CA LEU A 164 -13.00 91.31 -37.99
C LEU A 164 -14.35 91.69 -38.61
N GLU A 165 -15.46 91.43 -37.91
CA GLU A 165 -16.82 91.80 -38.34
C GLU A 165 -16.93 93.31 -38.60
N ASN A 166 -16.51 94.15 -37.64
CA ASN A 166 -16.48 95.62 -37.82
C ASN A 166 -15.65 96.05 -39.05
N THR A 167 -14.47 95.46 -39.29
CA THR A 167 -13.67 95.82 -40.49
C THR A 167 -14.28 95.33 -41.81
N GLN A 168 -15.09 94.25 -41.79
CA GLN A 168 -15.86 93.82 -42.95
C GLN A 168 -16.99 94.81 -43.24
N ASP A 169 -17.73 95.23 -42.22
CA ASP A 169 -18.79 96.25 -42.32
C ASP A 169 -18.23 97.59 -42.82
N GLU A 170 -17.10 98.07 -42.29
CA GLU A 170 -16.42 99.29 -42.78
C GLU A 170 -16.02 99.17 -44.25
N LEU A 171 -15.52 98.01 -44.67
CA LEU A 171 -15.11 97.74 -46.05
C LEU A 171 -16.30 97.66 -47.01
N GLU A 172 -17.43 97.09 -46.59
CA GLU A 172 -18.68 97.09 -47.37
C GLU A 172 -19.27 98.50 -47.48
N ASN A 173 -19.27 99.28 -46.39
CA ASN A 173 -19.65 100.69 -46.40
C ASN A 173 -18.76 101.54 -47.34
N LEU A 174 -17.43 101.33 -47.33
CA LEU A 174 -16.50 101.98 -48.26
C LEU A 174 -16.78 101.60 -49.72
N ARG A 175 -17.07 100.32 -50.00
CA ARG A 175 -17.47 99.87 -51.34
C ARG A 175 -18.76 100.54 -51.80
N HIS A 176 -19.77 100.63 -50.93
CA HIS A 176 -21.02 101.31 -51.25
C HIS A 176 -20.82 102.81 -51.48
N SER A 177 -20.05 103.52 -50.63
CA SER A 177 -19.76 104.95 -50.82
C SER A 177 -19.02 105.19 -52.13
N SER A 178 -17.95 104.43 -52.39
CA SER A 178 -17.16 104.54 -53.63
C SER A 178 -18.00 104.26 -54.88
N GLN A 179 -18.90 103.28 -54.83
CA GLN A 179 -19.81 102.99 -55.94
C GLN A 179 -20.84 104.12 -56.15
N CYS A 180 -21.37 104.71 -55.09
CA CYS A 180 -22.27 105.87 -55.15
C CYS A 180 -21.56 107.11 -55.72
N GLU A 181 -20.33 107.39 -55.28
CA GLU A 181 -19.49 108.46 -55.82
C GLU A 181 -19.15 108.24 -57.30
N ARG A 182 -18.76 107.02 -57.69
CA ARG A 182 -18.49 106.65 -59.08
C ARG A 182 -19.73 106.89 -59.96
N ASN A 183 -20.91 106.47 -59.51
CA ASN A 183 -22.17 106.70 -60.22
C ASN A 183 -22.50 108.21 -60.34
N SER A 184 -22.24 108.99 -59.29
CA SER A 184 -22.40 110.46 -59.27
C SER A 184 -21.43 111.15 -60.25
N LEU A 185 -20.18 110.74 -60.29
CA LEU A 185 -19.16 111.25 -61.23
C LEU A 185 -19.50 110.91 -62.68
N ILE A 186 -19.97 109.69 -62.96
CA ILE A 186 -20.46 109.30 -64.29
C ILE A 186 -21.61 110.20 -64.74
N SER A 187 -22.59 110.46 -63.86
CA SER A 187 -23.71 111.36 -64.17
C SER A 187 -23.26 112.80 -64.41
N LYS A 188 -22.29 113.31 -63.65
CA LYS A 188 -21.73 114.67 -63.85
C LYS A 188 -20.93 114.77 -65.14
N LEU A 189 -20.14 113.74 -65.48
CA LEU A 189 -19.35 113.70 -66.71
C LEU A 189 -20.26 113.79 -67.94
N ALA A 190 -21.32 112.98 -68.00
CA ALA A 190 -22.30 113.01 -69.09
C ALA A 190 -22.95 114.40 -69.28
N ALA A 191 -23.25 115.11 -68.18
CA ALA A 191 -23.80 116.47 -68.23
C ALA A 191 -22.79 117.51 -68.78
N VAL A 192 -21.50 117.37 -68.45
CA VAL A 192 -20.43 118.26 -68.95
C VAL A 192 -20.13 117.99 -70.43
N GLU A 193 -20.15 116.73 -70.86
CA GLU A 193 -19.95 116.34 -72.27
C GLU A 193 -21.04 116.94 -73.19
N GLU A 194 -22.29 117.00 -72.71
CA GLU A 194 -23.39 117.67 -73.42
C GLU A 194 -23.13 119.19 -73.55
N ALA A 195 -22.79 119.85 -72.46
CA ALA A 195 -22.51 121.29 -72.43
C ALA A 195 -21.31 121.68 -73.34
N HIS A 196 -20.26 120.85 -73.38
CA HIS A 196 -19.11 121.07 -74.26
C HIS A 196 -19.51 121.02 -75.74
N ARG A 197 -20.40 120.09 -76.12
CA ARG A 197 -20.89 119.93 -77.49
C ARG A 197 -21.62 121.19 -77.99
N HIS A 198 -22.42 121.82 -77.13
CA HIS A 198 -23.08 123.09 -77.43
C HIS A 198 -22.09 124.26 -77.61
N LEU A 199 -21.08 124.38 -76.74
CA LEU A 199 -20.13 125.49 -76.80
C LEU A 199 -19.27 125.46 -78.07
N LYS A 200 -18.84 124.26 -78.49
CA LYS A 200 -18.07 124.04 -79.72
C LYS A 200 -18.81 124.55 -80.97
N SER A 201 -20.12 124.36 -81.04
CA SER A 201 -20.95 124.87 -82.13
C SER A 201 -21.01 126.40 -82.20
N ARG A 202 -20.73 127.11 -81.10
CA ARG A 202 -20.86 128.58 -81.00
C ARG A 202 -19.60 129.32 -81.45
N VAL A 203 -18.42 128.74 -81.20
CA VAL A 203 -17.12 129.34 -81.59
C VAL A 203 -16.99 129.43 -83.10
N GLN A 204 -17.39 128.37 -83.81
CA GLN A 204 -17.25 128.27 -85.27
C GLN A 204 -18.07 129.32 -86.06
N VAL A 205 -19.05 129.97 -85.43
CA VAL A 205 -19.79 131.10 -86.03
C VAL A 205 -18.98 132.40 -85.98
N LEU A 206 -18.19 132.62 -84.93
CA LEU A 206 -17.48 133.89 -84.68
C LEU A 206 -16.20 134.02 -85.52
N GLU A 207 -15.56 132.91 -85.86
CA GLU A 207 -14.34 132.89 -86.68
C GLU A 207 -14.62 133.37 -88.12
N ASN A 208 -15.78 133.01 -88.67
CA ASN A 208 -16.21 133.42 -90.02
C ASN A 208 -16.39 134.94 -90.18
N THR A 209 -16.62 135.68 -89.09
CA THR A 209 -16.83 137.15 -89.11
C THR A 209 -15.56 138.00 -89.06
N ARG A 210 -14.39 137.43 -88.75
CA ARG A 210 -13.19 138.23 -88.42
C ARG A 210 -12.30 138.59 -89.63
N VAL A 211 -12.52 138.01 -90.80
CA VAL A 211 -11.56 138.04 -91.94
C VAL A 211 -11.65 139.31 -92.82
N SER A 212 -12.71 140.13 -92.70
CA SER A 212 -13.11 141.02 -93.81
C SER A 212 -12.53 142.45 -93.89
N LEU A 213 -11.76 142.99 -92.93
CA LEU A 213 -11.27 144.38 -93.01
C LEU A 213 -9.88 144.65 -92.37
N GLY A 214 -8.99 145.29 -93.16
CA GLY A 214 -7.95 146.20 -92.63
C GLY A 214 -6.61 146.23 -93.39
N THR A 215 -6.26 147.36 -94.03
CA THR A 215 -4.88 147.73 -94.47
C THR A 215 -4.72 149.25 -94.78
N ASN A 216 -3.49 149.79 -94.55
CA ASN A 216 -2.88 151.06 -95.05
C ASN A 216 -3.33 152.39 -94.36
N SER A 217 -2.57 153.51 -94.25
CA SER A 217 -1.19 153.96 -94.65
C SER A 217 -0.77 155.19 -93.79
N GLY A 218 0.45 155.78 -93.72
CA GLY A 218 1.81 155.39 -94.16
C GLY A 218 2.76 156.57 -94.54
N SER A 219 3.79 156.85 -93.69
CA SER A 219 5.04 157.67 -93.85
C SER A 219 5.05 159.19 -94.20
N THR A 220 6.10 159.89 -93.71
CA THR A 220 6.63 161.18 -94.22
C THR A 220 8.17 161.15 -94.22
N ASP A 221 8.81 161.11 -95.40
CA ASP A 221 9.83 160.06 -95.58
C ASP A 221 11.31 160.48 -95.60
N GLU A 222 11.73 161.67 -96.08
CA GLU A 222 13.11 161.80 -96.64
C GLU A 222 14.23 162.37 -95.73
N LYS A 223 13.99 163.40 -94.90
CA LYS A 223 14.97 163.78 -93.85
C LYS A 223 14.84 162.92 -92.61
N VAL A 224 13.62 162.42 -92.45
CA VAL A 224 13.33 161.15 -91.80
C VAL A 224 14.27 160.10 -92.39
N GLN A 225 14.37 159.82 -93.70
CA GLN A 225 15.21 158.75 -94.29
C GLN A 225 16.69 158.72 -93.87
N CYS A 226 17.40 159.85 -93.76
CA CYS A 226 18.80 159.82 -93.29
C CYS A 226 18.92 159.58 -91.79
N LEU A 227 18.05 160.21 -90.98
CA LEU A 227 17.95 159.86 -89.56
C LEU A 227 17.42 158.43 -89.37
N LEU A 228 16.54 157.95 -90.26
CA LEU A 228 16.03 156.59 -90.34
C LEU A 228 17.15 155.64 -90.72
N GLN A 229 18.13 156.01 -91.56
CA GLN A 229 19.28 155.18 -91.94
C GLN A 229 20.32 155.04 -90.83
N GLU A 230 20.63 156.12 -90.10
CA GLU A 230 21.47 156.02 -88.90
C GLU A 230 20.73 155.26 -87.79
N ARG A 231 19.45 155.57 -87.60
CA ARG A 231 18.52 154.79 -86.77
C ARG A 231 18.37 153.37 -87.29
N ASP A 232 18.42 153.07 -88.59
CA ASP A 232 18.31 151.71 -89.16
C ASP A 232 19.54 150.93 -88.74
N LEU A 233 20.72 151.55 -88.82
CA LEU A 233 21.96 150.92 -88.39
C LEU A 233 22.02 150.74 -86.86
N LEU A 234 21.47 151.69 -86.09
CA LEU A 234 21.38 151.60 -84.63
C LEU A 234 20.29 150.63 -84.17
N GLU A 235 19.14 150.58 -84.84
CA GLU A 235 18.07 149.60 -84.67
C GLU A 235 18.58 148.23 -85.07
N GLN A 236 19.22 148.04 -86.22
CA GLN A 236 19.86 146.75 -86.59
C GLN A 236 20.89 146.30 -85.55
N ARG A 237 21.67 147.22 -84.95
CA ARG A 237 22.59 146.87 -83.86
C ARG A 237 21.86 146.55 -82.54
N LEU A 238 20.79 147.25 -82.23
CA LEU A 238 19.96 147.03 -81.05
C LEU A 238 19.14 145.73 -81.18
N GLU A 239 18.61 145.44 -82.36
CA GLU A 239 17.95 144.21 -82.77
C GLU A 239 18.94 143.04 -82.75
N ALA A 240 20.15 143.19 -83.30
CA ALA A 240 21.19 142.18 -83.18
C ALA A 240 21.57 141.91 -81.72
N ALA A 241 21.69 142.96 -80.89
CA ALA A 241 21.92 142.81 -79.46
C ALA A 241 20.73 142.16 -78.73
N HIS A 242 19.49 142.47 -79.11
CA HIS A 242 18.28 141.83 -78.58
C HIS A 242 18.15 140.37 -79.02
N LEU A 243 18.50 140.03 -80.26
CA LEU A 243 18.59 138.66 -80.76
C LEU A 243 19.64 137.89 -79.99
N HIS A 244 20.86 138.41 -79.84
CA HIS A 244 21.90 137.79 -79.01
C HIS A 244 21.47 137.62 -77.54
N LEU A 245 20.81 138.61 -76.93
CA LEU A 245 20.26 138.49 -75.58
C LEU A 245 19.10 137.48 -75.51
N SER A 246 18.31 137.34 -76.57
CA SER A 246 17.24 136.34 -76.69
C SER A 246 17.80 134.93 -76.84
N ASP A 247 18.85 134.74 -77.66
CA ASP A 247 19.56 133.47 -77.83
C ASP A 247 20.23 133.04 -76.51
N ILE A 248 20.89 133.99 -75.83
CA ILE A 248 21.45 133.77 -74.48
C ILE A 248 20.33 133.40 -73.51
N LYS A 249 19.22 134.17 -73.46
CA LYS A 249 18.09 133.91 -72.55
C LYS A 249 17.42 132.56 -72.81
N THR A 250 17.21 132.19 -74.07
CA THR A 250 16.60 130.90 -74.46
C THR A 250 17.55 129.74 -74.17
N SER A 251 18.86 129.89 -74.40
CA SER A 251 19.89 128.95 -73.99
C SER A 251 19.91 128.74 -72.46
N TRP A 252 19.95 129.81 -71.66
CA TRP A 252 19.86 129.73 -70.20
C TRP A 252 18.53 129.14 -69.71
N SER A 253 17.42 129.45 -70.38
CA SER A 253 16.10 128.87 -70.04
C SER A 253 16.06 127.37 -70.34
N SER A 254 16.67 126.94 -71.44
CA SER A 254 16.83 125.52 -71.81
C SER A 254 17.74 124.80 -70.82
N GLN A 255 18.88 125.40 -70.45
CA GLN A 255 19.78 124.87 -69.41
C GLN A 255 19.06 124.73 -68.07
N ASN A 256 18.33 125.76 -67.63
CA ASN A 256 17.54 125.70 -66.40
C ASN A 256 16.48 124.59 -66.46
N MET A 257 15.74 124.44 -67.56
CA MET A 257 14.79 123.34 -67.76
C MET A 257 15.46 121.95 -67.70
N THR A 258 16.66 121.80 -68.26
CA THR A 258 17.42 120.54 -68.14
C THR A 258 17.89 120.26 -66.72
N LEU A 259 18.30 121.29 -65.97
CA LEU A 259 18.67 121.17 -64.56
C LEU A 259 17.44 120.86 -63.68
N GLU A 260 16.31 121.52 -63.89
CA GLU A 260 15.03 121.22 -63.21
C GLU A 260 14.57 119.78 -63.48
N THR A 261 14.75 119.29 -64.72
CA THR A 261 14.47 117.89 -65.08
C THR A 261 15.43 116.92 -64.38
N GLN A 262 16.72 117.25 -64.31
CA GLN A 262 17.72 116.44 -63.59
C GLN A 262 17.47 116.40 -62.09
N VAL A 263 17.19 117.55 -61.46
CA VAL A 263 16.80 117.65 -60.05
C VAL A 263 15.54 116.83 -59.80
N SER A 264 14.50 116.97 -60.63
CA SER A 264 13.27 116.17 -60.50
C SER A 264 13.51 114.66 -60.61
N ARG A 265 14.45 114.24 -61.48
CA ARG A 265 14.86 112.82 -61.59
C ARG A 265 15.63 112.36 -60.36
N LEU A 266 16.59 113.14 -59.86
CA LEU A 266 17.37 112.82 -58.67
C LEU A 266 16.48 112.77 -57.42
N SER A 267 15.56 113.72 -57.24
CA SER A 267 14.59 113.70 -56.15
C SER A 267 13.69 112.47 -56.19
N ARG A 268 13.28 112.02 -57.38
CA ARG A 268 12.54 110.76 -57.53
C ARG A 268 13.39 109.54 -57.21
N GLN A 269 14.62 109.48 -57.72
CA GLN A 269 15.55 108.37 -57.43
C GLN A 269 15.84 108.25 -55.93
N VAL A 270 16.05 109.38 -55.23
CA VAL A 270 16.22 109.37 -53.76
C VAL A 270 14.96 108.89 -53.04
N ALA A 271 13.76 109.23 -53.52
CA ALA A 271 12.51 108.69 -52.97
C ALA A 271 12.38 107.17 -53.22
N GLU A 272 12.70 106.71 -54.42
CA GLU A 272 12.70 105.28 -54.79
C GLU A 272 13.71 104.50 -53.92
N GLU A 273 14.98 104.91 -53.87
CA GLU A 273 16.04 104.29 -53.06
C GLU A 273 15.72 104.29 -51.56
N THR A 274 15.08 105.34 -51.02
CA THR A 274 14.67 105.37 -49.60
C THR A 274 13.52 104.42 -49.31
N THR A 275 12.55 104.27 -50.22
CA THR A 275 11.48 103.26 -50.09
C THR A 275 12.00 101.83 -50.25
N GLU A 276 12.91 101.58 -51.19
CA GLU A 276 13.55 100.27 -51.38
C GLU A 276 14.37 99.89 -50.15
N LYS A 277 15.17 100.82 -49.61
CA LYS A 277 15.91 100.63 -48.35
C LYS A 277 14.98 100.32 -47.18
N HIS A 278 13.84 101.00 -47.06
CA HIS A 278 12.86 100.71 -46.00
C HIS A 278 12.25 99.30 -46.15
N ASN A 279 11.87 98.92 -47.37
CA ASN A 279 11.35 97.58 -47.66
C ASN A 279 12.40 96.49 -47.38
N ALA A 280 13.67 96.70 -47.77
CA ALA A 280 14.76 95.77 -47.50
C ALA A 280 15.05 95.63 -46.00
N LEU A 281 14.97 96.71 -45.22
CA LEU A 281 15.06 96.66 -43.75
C LEU A 281 13.88 95.90 -43.15
N LYS A 282 12.65 96.16 -43.59
CA LYS A 282 11.47 95.42 -43.12
C LYS A 282 11.58 93.91 -43.38
N VAL A 283 11.98 93.51 -44.60
CA VAL A 283 12.21 92.09 -44.94
C VAL A 283 13.33 91.48 -44.10
N LYS A 284 14.41 92.23 -43.83
CA LYS A 284 15.48 91.79 -42.92
C LYS A 284 14.94 91.54 -41.50
N ASP A 285 14.14 92.46 -40.97
CA ASP A 285 13.59 92.33 -39.61
C ASP A 285 12.59 91.16 -39.52
N GLU A 286 11.74 90.96 -40.54
CA GLU A 286 10.88 89.78 -40.67
C GLU A 286 11.66 88.45 -40.74
N LEU A 287 12.82 88.44 -41.42
CA LEU A 287 13.71 87.27 -41.46
C LEU A 287 14.41 87.03 -40.12
N ILE A 288 14.76 88.09 -39.37
CA ILE A 288 15.35 87.97 -38.03
C ILE A 288 14.35 87.35 -37.04
N GLU A 289 13.08 87.77 -37.04
CA GLU A 289 12.08 87.15 -36.16
C GLU A 289 11.78 85.69 -36.53
N LYS A 290 11.72 85.36 -37.83
CA LYS A 290 11.63 83.96 -38.28
C LYS A 290 12.83 83.12 -37.86
N LEU A 291 14.04 83.68 -37.88
CA LEU A 291 15.26 83.01 -37.45
C LEU A 291 15.19 82.72 -35.94
N LYS A 292 14.82 83.71 -35.10
CA LYS A 292 14.62 83.50 -33.65
C LYS A 292 13.56 82.46 -33.34
N GLN A 293 12.45 82.44 -34.09
CA GLN A 293 11.41 81.43 -33.91
C GLN A 293 11.95 80.02 -34.21
N LEU A 294 12.67 79.85 -35.33
CA LEU A 294 13.29 78.57 -35.69
C LEU A 294 14.38 78.14 -34.69
N GLU A 295 15.17 79.07 -34.14
CA GLU A 295 16.13 78.78 -33.06
C GLU A 295 15.42 78.26 -31.79
N PHE A 296 14.31 78.88 -31.40
CA PHE A 296 13.51 78.44 -30.26
C PHE A 296 12.87 77.06 -30.50
N GLU A 297 12.29 76.84 -31.69
CA GLU A 297 11.73 75.53 -32.07
C GLU A 297 12.82 74.44 -32.14
N PHE A 298 14.01 74.77 -32.63
CA PHE A 298 15.16 73.86 -32.67
C PHE A 298 15.63 73.47 -31.25
N GLU A 299 15.83 74.44 -30.36
CA GLU A 299 16.27 74.13 -28.99
C GLU A 299 15.18 73.39 -28.19
N LYS A 300 13.90 73.70 -28.43
CA LYS A 300 12.78 72.90 -27.91
C LYS A 300 12.88 71.45 -28.39
N LEU A 301 12.95 71.21 -29.71
CA LEU A 301 13.04 69.85 -30.27
C LEU A 301 14.28 69.10 -29.74
N ARG A 302 15.41 69.79 -29.62
CA ARG A 302 16.64 69.26 -29.02
C ARG A 302 16.44 68.83 -27.56
N SER A 303 15.72 69.64 -26.76
CA SER A 303 15.37 69.30 -25.39
C SER A 303 14.44 68.07 -25.31
N GLU A 304 13.49 67.92 -26.24
CA GLU A 304 12.64 66.73 -26.29
C GLU A 304 13.42 65.48 -26.75
N VAL A 305 14.38 65.62 -27.67
CA VAL A 305 15.26 64.52 -28.08
C VAL A 305 16.11 64.04 -26.90
N THR A 306 16.77 64.94 -26.16
CA THR A 306 17.57 64.52 -24.99
C THR A 306 16.72 63.89 -23.89
N GLN A 307 15.46 64.33 -23.69
CA GLN A 307 14.51 63.64 -22.81
C GLN A 307 14.16 62.24 -23.29
N ARG A 308 13.91 62.05 -24.60
CA ARG A 308 13.66 60.72 -25.20
C ARG A 308 14.89 59.81 -25.08
N ASP A 309 16.09 60.31 -25.34
CA ASP A 309 17.34 59.56 -25.20
C ASP A 309 17.58 59.12 -23.74
N ASN A 310 17.30 59.99 -22.76
CA ASN A 310 17.39 59.64 -21.35
C ASN A 310 16.34 58.59 -20.96
N LYS A 311 15.11 58.68 -21.49
CA LYS A 311 14.10 57.63 -21.28
C LYS A 311 14.51 56.29 -21.91
N ILE A 312 15.11 56.30 -23.10
CA ILE A 312 15.63 55.10 -23.77
C ILE A 312 16.74 54.45 -22.93
N LYS A 313 17.64 55.23 -22.34
CA LYS A 313 18.68 54.71 -21.42
C LYS A 313 18.07 54.01 -20.21
N LEU A 314 17.15 54.67 -19.51
CA LEU A 314 16.46 54.09 -18.34
C LEU A 314 15.70 52.80 -18.70
N MET A 315 15.04 52.75 -19.86
CA MET A 315 14.35 51.54 -20.32
C MET A 315 15.33 50.42 -20.72
N ASN A 316 16.52 50.75 -21.24
CA ASN A 316 17.56 49.75 -21.50
C ASN A 316 18.17 49.22 -20.19
N GLU A 317 18.40 50.08 -19.20
CA GLU A 317 18.85 49.70 -17.86
C GLU A 317 17.85 48.76 -17.18
N GLU A 318 16.54 49.07 -17.23
CA GLU A 318 15.47 48.18 -16.75
C GLU A 318 15.44 46.84 -17.51
N ILE A 319 15.63 46.85 -18.83
CA ILE A 319 15.72 45.63 -19.64
C ILE A 319 16.93 44.76 -19.23
N ASP A 320 18.09 45.36 -18.97
CA ASP A 320 19.30 44.64 -18.55
C ASP A 320 19.18 44.10 -17.11
N GLU A 321 18.54 44.83 -16.19
CA GLU A 321 18.19 44.34 -14.85
C GLU A 321 17.24 43.14 -14.92
N LEU A 322 16.18 43.24 -15.72
CA LEU A 322 15.23 42.14 -15.94
C LEU A 322 15.91 40.92 -16.61
N HIS A 323 16.85 41.13 -17.52
CA HIS A 323 17.66 40.05 -18.11
C HIS A 323 18.60 39.39 -17.08
N SER A 324 19.18 40.14 -16.13
CA SER A 324 19.99 39.56 -15.06
C SER A 324 19.13 38.72 -14.11
N ALA A 325 18.02 39.29 -13.61
CA ALA A 325 17.10 38.58 -12.72
C ALA A 325 16.52 37.31 -13.37
N LEU A 326 16.21 37.35 -14.68
CA LEU A 326 15.74 36.18 -15.43
C LEU A 326 16.85 35.14 -15.68
N ARG A 327 18.13 35.55 -15.73
CA ARG A 327 19.27 34.62 -15.78
C ARG A 327 19.46 33.93 -14.44
N GLU A 328 19.51 34.70 -13.35
CA GLU A 328 19.66 34.18 -11.98
C GLU A 328 18.53 33.21 -11.62
N ALA A 329 17.28 33.53 -11.97
CA ALA A 329 16.15 32.64 -11.75
C ALA A 329 16.22 31.33 -12.58
N ARG A 330 16.84 31.35 -13.77
CA ARG A 330 17.09 30.14 -14.55
C ARG A 330 18.21 29.29 -13.96
N GLU A 331 19.29 29.92 -13.52
CA GLU A 331 20.43 29.25 -12.89
C GLU A 331 20.01 28.56 -11.58
N GLN A 332 19.26 29.26 -10.71
CA GLN A 332 18.66 28.68 -9.50
C GLN A 332 17.73 27.49 -9.80
N HIS A 333 16.94 27.56 -10.89
CA HIS A 333 16.08 26.45 -11.28
C HIS A 333 16.86 25.26 -11.87
N GLU A 334 17.96 25.51 -12.58
CA GLU A 334 18.86 24.46 -13.07
C GLU A 334 19.61 23.77 -11.91
N GLU A 335 20.02 24.53 -10.88
CA GLU A 335 20.54 24.01 -9.61
C GLU A 335 19.48 23.16 -8.86
N GLU A 336 18.23 23.62 -8.77
CA GLU A 336 17.14 22.87 -8.15
C GLU A 336 16.84 21.55 -8.92
N VAL A 337 16.77 21.62 -10.25
CA VAL A 337 16.54 20.45 -11.11
C VAL A 337 17.68 19.44 -11.01
N THR A 338 18.94 19.89 -10.98
CA THR A 338 20.10 18.99 -10.82
C THR A 338 20.15 18.37 -9.41
N PHE A 339 19.84 19.14 -8.36
CA PHE A 339 19.70 18.62 -6.99
C PHE A 339 18.59 17.56 -6.89
N MET A 340 17.39 17.86 -7.41
CA MET A 340 16.26 16.93 -7.39
C MET A 340 16.54 15.67 -8.22
N SER A 341 17.21 15.81 -9.36
CA SER A 341 17.62 14.66 -10.20
C SER A 341 18.62 13.76 -9.46
N SER A 342 19.63 14.34 -8.82
CA SER A 342 20.58 13.62 -7.96
C SER A 342 19.89 12.92 -6.79
N LYS A 343 18.88 13.56 -6.17
CA LYS A 343 18.12 12.94 -5.09
C LYS A 343 17.24 11.78 -5.56
N VAL A 344 16.65 11.88 -6.75
CA VAL A 344 15.91 10.77 -7.40
C VAL A 344 16.85 9.61 -7.72
N GLU A 345 18.03 9.88 -8.28
CA GLU A 345 19.04 8.85 -8.56
C GLU A 345 19.48 8.14 -7.28
N GLN A 346 19.75 8.88 -6.19
CA GLN A 346 20.08 8.29 -4.88
C GLN A 346 18.95 7.40 -4.33
N LEU A 347 17.69 7.86 -4.37
CA LEU A 347 16.56 7.06 -3.90
C LEU A 347 16.33 5.84 -4.79
N GLN A 348 16.63 5.94 -6.08
CA GLN A 348 16.54 4.83 -7.03
C GLN A 348 17.61 3.77 -6.76
N THR A 349 18.87 4.16 -6.45
CA THR A 349 19.92 3.21 -6.05
C THR A 349 19.62 2.54 -4.70
N GLU A 350 19.15 3.29 -3.71
CA GLU A 350 18.70 2.73 -2.42
C GLU A 350 17.54 1.74 -2.63
N CYS A 351 16.58 2.05 -3.51
CA CYS A 351 15.50 1.13 -3.87
C CYS A 351 15.98 -0.13 -4.60
N THR A 352 17.01 -0.05 -5.46
CA THR A 352 17.57 -1.25 -6.11
C THR A 352 18.35 -2.11 -5.12
N ASP A 353 19.09 -1.50 -4.20
CA ASP A 353 19.86 -2.21 -3.17
C ASP A 353 18.93 -2.92 -2.18
N LEU A 354 17.88 -2.24 -1.71
CA LEU A 354 16.85 -2.84 -0.85
C LEU A 354 16.12 -3.99 -1.54
N ARG A 355 15.81 -3.88 -2.84
CA ARG A 355 15.22 -4.98 -3.63
C ARG A 355 16.19 -6.16 -3.74
N SER A 356 17.47 -5.91 -4.03
CA SER A 356 18.50 -6.96 -4.11
C SER A 356 18.66 -7.69 -2.77
N ASN A 357 18.76 -6.94 -1.68
CA ASN A 357 18.86 -7.49 -0.32
C ASN A 357 17.62 -8.30 0.07
N LEU A 358 16.41 -7.84 -0.31
CA LEU A 358 15.18 -8.59 -0.11
C LEU A 358 15.20 -9.91 -0.88
N THR A 359 15.53 -9.88 -2.18
CA THR A 359 15.60 -11.11 -2.99
C THR A 359 16.66 -12.10 -2.50
N GLU A 360 17.80 -11.62 -1.99
CA GLU A 360 18.82 -12.50 -1.38
C GLU A 360 18.31 -13.10 -0.06
N SER A 361 17.60 -12.32 0.75
CA SER A 361 16.96 -12.81 1.99
C SER A 361 15.86 -13.84 1.70
N GLU A 362 15.03 -13.60 0.70
CA GLU A 362 14.00 -14.55 0.21
C GLU A 362 14.64 -15.86 -0.28
N GLN A 363 15.72 -15.77 -1.07
CA GLN A 363 16.44 -16.96 -1.54
C GLN A 363 17.04 -17.76 -0.37
N ARG A 364 17.70 -17.10 0.59
CA ARG A 364 18.24 -17.77 1.79
C ARG A 364 17.14 -18.43 2.62
N LEU A 365 15.96 -17.82 2.73
CA LEU A 365 14.81 -18.43 3.40
C LEU A 365 14.28 -19.64 2.64
N LEU A 366 14.25 -19.60 1.30
CA LEU A 366 13.88 -20.72 0.45
C LEU A 366 14.84 -21.91 0.64
N GLU A 367 16.15 -21.66 0.61
CA GLU A 367 17.19 -22.67 0.85
C GLU A 367 17.09 -23.29 2.25
N CYS A 368 16.77 -22.50 3.27
CA CYS A 368 16.48 -22.97 4.63
C CYS A 368 15.23 -23.86 4.68
N LEU A 369 14.14 -23.49 3.99
CA LEU A 369 12.91 -24.28 3.91
C LEU A 369 13.16 -25.61 3.20
N GLU A 370 13.85 -25.62 2.06
CA GLU A 370 14.22 -26.87 1.37
C GLU A 370 15.10 -27.78 2.24
N SER A 371 16.02 -27.20 3.03
CA SER A 371 16.84 -27.95 3.97
C SER A 371 16.01 -28.55 5.12
N ALA A 372 15.02 -27.79 5.63
CA ALA A 372 14.07 -28.26 6.63
C ALA A 372 13.17 -29.39 6.08
N ASP A 373 12.69 -29.29 4.84
CA ASP A 373 11.91 -30.34 4.19
C ASP A 373 12.73 -31.61 3.95
N ARG A 374 13.98 -31.49 3.45
CA ARG A 374 14.90 -32.63 3.27
C ARG A 374 15.14 -33.36 4.60
N SER A 375 15.41 -32.63 5.68
CA SER A 375 15.64 -33.22 7.00
C SER A 375 14.35 -33.81 7.59
N THR A 376 13.21 -33.15 7.43
CA THR A 376 11.89 -33.67 7.85
C THR A 376 11.55 -34.97 7.12
N GLY A 377 11.77 -35.05 5.81
CA GLY A 377 11.57 -36.27 5.01
C GLY A 377 12.51 -37.41 5.43
N ALA A 378 13.76 -37.10 5.80
CA ALA A 378 14.69 -38.08 6.35
C ALA A 378 14.22 -38.62 7.72
N TYR A 379 13.77 -37.75 8.63
CA TYR A 379 13.22 -38.16 9.92
C TYR A 379 11.92 -38.96 9.76
N GLN A 380 11.01 -38.58 8.86
CA GLN A 380 9.80 -39.34 8.56
C GLN A 380 10.14 -40.75 8.03
N SER A 381 11.13 -40.86 7.15
CA SER A 381 11.60 -42.15 6.63
C SER A 381 12.17 -43.03 7.74
N GLN A 382 12.97 -42.45 8.65
CA GLN A 382 13.53 -43.16 9.80
C GLN A 382 12.45 -43.59 10.80
N VAL A 383 11.43 -42.77 11.05
CA VAL A 383 10.26 -43.13 11.87
C VAL A 383 9.50 -44.29 11.24
N ALA A 384 9.23 -44.26 9.92
CA ALA A 384 8.55 -45.35 9.23
C ALA A 384 9.32 -46.68 9.28
N GLU A 385 10.66 -46.63 9.23
CA GLU A 385 11.53 -47.80 9.40
C GLU A 385 11.49 -48.34 10.84
N LEU A 386 11.55 -47.46 11.85
CA LEU A 386 11.40 -47.82 13.26
C LEU A 386 10.00 -48.39 13.57
N GLU A 387 8.93 -47.85 12.99
CA GLU A 387 7.59 -48.42 13.08
C GLU A 387 7.50 -49.80 12.41
N SER A 388 8.22 -50.01 11.30
CA SER A 388 8.22 -51.30 10.62
C SER A 388 8.97 -52.38 11.39
N THR A 389 10.13 -52.03 11.96
CA THR A 389 10.87 -52.93 12.85
C THR A 389 10.12 -53.20 14.15
N ALA A 390 9.44 -52.21 14.74
CA ALA A 390 8.57 -52.40 15.90
C ALA A 390 7.36 -53.29 15.60
N ARG A 391 6.72 -53.15 14.42
CA ARG A 391 5.65 -54.05 13.95
C ARG A 391 6.15 -55.49 13.79
N GLU A 392 7.33 -55.68 13.21
CA GLU A 392 7.93 -57.00 13.02
C GLU A 392 8.34 -57.65 14.35
N LEU A 393 8.95 -56.89 15.28
CA LEU A 393 9.24 -57.37 16.64
C LEU A 393 7.97 -57.74 17.41
N ASN A 394 6.89 -56.96 17.30
CA ASN A 394 5.59 -57.32 17.88
C ASN A 394 5.02 -58.60 17.24
N ARG A 395 5.19 -58.80 15.94
CA ARG A 395 4.77 -60.03 15.24
C ARG A 395 5.55 -61.25 15.74
N GLN A 396 6.85 -61.11 15.94
CA GLN A 396 7.72 -62.15 16.50
C GLN A 396 7.38 -62.45 17.97
N LEU A 397 7.13 -61.43 18.79
CA LEU A 397 6.68 -61.59 20.16
C LEU A 397 5.30 -62.28 20.24
N ALA A 398 4.40 -61.98 19.30
CA ALA A 398 3.11 -62.65 19.19
C ALA A 398 3.24 -64.14 18.82
N SER A 399 4.13 -64.50 17.88
CA SER A 399 4.40 -65.92 17.58
C SER A 399 5.07 -66.64 18.75
N GLU A 400 6.09 -66.06 19.38
CA GLU A 400 6.77 -66.63 20.55
C GLU A 400 5.83 -66.83 21.74
N THR A 401 4.93 -65.88 22.00
CA THR A 401 3.90 -66.04 23.05
C THR A 401 2.85 -67.08 22.70
N GLN A 402 2.47 -67.23 21.42
CA GLN A 402 1.60 -68.30 20.95
C GLN A 402 2.27 -69.68 21.03
N GLU A 403 3.55 -69.80 20.64
CA GLU A 403 4.33 -71.03 20.76
C GLU A 403 4.54 -71.41 22.21
N LYS A 404 4.88 -70.46 23.09
CA LYS A 404 4.94 -70.67 24.54
C LYS A 404 3.60 -71.14 25.11
N MET A 405 2.47 -70.57 24.66
CA MET A 405 1.13 -71.02 25.06
C MET A 405 0.86 -72.45 24.60
N ALA A 406 1.23 -72.80 23.35
CA ALA A 406 1.08 -74.15 22.82
C ALA A 406 1.95 -75.18 23.57
N VAL A 407 3.18 -74.82 23.93
CA VAL A 407 4.07 -75.64 24.77
C VAL A 407 3.51 -75.79 26.18
N LEU A 408 2.94 -74.74 26.78
CA LEU A 408 2.28 -74.82 28.08
C LEU A 408 1.04 -75.72 28.06
N MET A 409 0.19 -75.60 27.03
CA MET A 409 -0.96 -76.48 26.81
C MET A 409 -0.50 -77.94 26.67
N LYS A 410 0.49 -78.21 25.82
CA LYS A 410 1.06 -79.55 25.65
C LYS A 410 1.70 -80.09 26.94
N ASN A 411 2.31 -79.24 27.76
CA ASN A 411 2.87 -79.64 29.05
C ASN A 411 1.75 -79.97 30.06
N ALA A 412 0.64 -79.21 30.06
CA ALA A 412 -0.54 -79.54 30.85
C ALA A 412 -1.20 -80.85 30.38
N GLU A 413 -1.32 -81.08 29.07
CA GLU A 413 -1.80 -82.35 28.49
C GLU A 413 -0.90 -83.54 28.88
N MET A 414 0.43 -83.41 28.76
CA MET A 414 1.37 -84.45 29.19
C MET A 414 1.32 -84.68 30.70
N SER A 415 1.20 -83.64 31.52
CA SER A 415 1.06 -83.75 32.98
C SER A 415 -0.24 -84.46 33.36
N GLN A 416 -1.33 -84.19 32.64
CA GLN A 416 -2.61 -84.88 32.82
C GLN A 416 -2.52 -86.35 32.40
N GLN A 417 -1.87 -86.66 31.28
CA GLN A 417 -1.62 -88.04 30.83
C GLN A 417 -0.72 -88.79 31.83
N GLU A 418 0.32 -88.15 32.37
CA GLU A 418 1.21 -88.72 33.39
C GLU A 418 0.43 -89.04 34.68
N GLU A 419 -0.50 -88.18 35.10
CA GLU A 419 -1.34 -88.43 36.27
C GLU A 419 -2.38 -89.53 36.03
N ILE A 420 -2.97 -89.61 34.82
CA ILE A 420 -3.85 -90.74 34.44
C ILE A 420 -3.05 -92.05 34.47
N LEU A 421 -1.87 -92.10 33.85
CA LEU A 421 -0.98 -93.27 33.87
C LEU A 421 -0.53 -93.63 35.30
N ARG A 422 -0.36 -92.65 36.19
CA ARG A 422 -0.11 -92.89 37.62
C ARG A 422 -1.33 -93.50 38.32
N GLN A 423 -2.54 -93.10 37.98
CA GLN A 423 -3.77 -93.67 38.54
C GLN A 423 -4.00 -95.09 38.03
N GLU A 424 -3.80 -95.34 36.73
CA GLU A 424 -3.82 -96.68 36.14
C GLU A 424 -2.75 -97.58 36.80
N LEU A 425 -1.51 -97.10 36.96
CA LEU A 425 -0.46 -97.86 37.65
C LEU A 425 -0.74 -98.11 39.14
N ARG A 426 -1.49 -97.24 39.82
CA ARG A 426 -1.97 -97.50 41.18
C ARG A 426 -3.05 -98.57 41.15
N HIS A 427 -4.03 -98.46 40.25
CA HIS A 427 -5.11 -99.43 40.12
C HIS A 427 -4.59 -100.83 39.78
N GLU A 428 -3.68 -100.95 38.81
CA GLU A 428 -3.02 -102.21 38.44
C GLU A 428 -2.21 -102.80 39.62
N LYS A 429 -1.60 -101.95 40.47
CA LYS A 429 -0.94 -102.40 41.70
C LYS A 429 -1.94 -102.90 42.74
N ASP A 430 -3.05 -102.20 42.93
CA ASP A 430 -4.09 -102.59 43.86
C ASP A 430 -4.76 -103.90 43.40
N GLU A 431 -5.06 -104.05 42.10
CA GLU A 431 -5.52 -105.32 41.51
C GLU A 431 -4.48 -106.45 41.65
N SER A 432 -3.19 -106.14 41.45
CA SER A 432 -2.09 -107.09 41.66
C SER A 432 -1.97 -107.55 43.12
N ILE A 433 -2.21 -106.64 44.07
CA ILE A 433 -2.29 -106.96 45.52
C ILE A 433 -3.53 -107.83 45.79
N GLU A 434 -4.72 -107.47 45.29
CA GLU A 434 -5.93 -108.28 45.45
C GLU A 434 -5.79 -109.69 44.84
N LEU A 435 -5.16 -109.80 43.67
CA LEU A 435 -4.85 -111.08 43.04
C LEU A 435 -3.79 -111.87 43.82
N HIS A 436 -2.79 -111.21 44.42
CA HIS A 436 -1.81 -111.83 45.29
C HIS A 436 -2.46 -112.37 46.58
N ASP A 437 -3.30 -111.59 47.24
CA ASP A 437 -4.06 -111.99 48.43
C ASP A 437 -5.04 -113.14 48.10
N ARG A 438 -5.67 -113.10 46.92
CA ARG A 438 -6.53 -114.18 46.44
C ARG A 438 -5.74 -115.45 46.11
N ALA A 439 -4.54 -115.32 45.56
CA ALA A 439 -3.62 -116.44 45.37
C ALA A 439 -3.16 -117.02 46.72
N MET A 440 -2.86 -116.18 47.72
CA MET A 440 -2.55 -116.61 49.09
C MET A 440 -3.72 -117.34 49.76
N MET A 441 -4.96 -116.86 49.60
CA MET A 441 -6.15 -117.58 50.09
C MET A 441 -6.34 -118.94 49.41
N LEU A 442 -6.14 -119.02 48.09
CA LEU A 442 -6.21 -120.28 47.34
C LEU A 442 -5.07 -121.24 47.72
N GLN A 443 -3.86 -120.73 47.96
CA GLN A 443 -2.73 -121.49 48.49
C GLN A 443 -3.06 -122.07 49.86
N HIS A 444 -3.66 -121.28 50.76
CA HIS A 444 -4.03 -121.72 52.10
C HIS A 444 -5.16 -122.77 52.09
N GLU A 445 -6.17 -122.61 51.24
CA GLU A 445 -7.20 -123.65 51.04
C GLU A 445 -6.59 -124.92 50.40
N LEU A 446 -5.63 -124.79 49.47
CA LEU A 446 -4.91 -125.93 48.90
C LEU A 446 -4.11 -126.71 49.97
N ASP A 447 -3.38 -126.01 50.85
CA ASP A 447 -2.67 -126.63 51.98
C ASP A 447 -3.63 -127.33 52.95
N LYS A 448 -4.79 -126.70 53.20
CA LYS A 448 -5.86 -127.28 54.03
C LYS A 448 -6.43 -128.57 53.40
N ARG A 449 -6.64 -128.57 52.07
CA ARG A 449 -7.03 -129.76 51.32
C ARG A 449 -5.95 -130.84 51.32
N LEU A 450 -4.69 -130.47 51.13
CA LEU A 450 -3.54 -131.36 51.19
C LEU A 450 -3.44 -132.04 52.57
N ASN A 451 -3.64 -131.29 53.65
CA ASN A 451 -3.72 -131.83 55.01
C ASN A 451 -4.88 -132.82 55.18
N THR A 452 -6.07 -132.53 54.65
CA THR A 452 -7.18 -133.52 54.69
C THR A 452 -6.90 -134.78 53.86
N VAL A 453 -6.19 -134.67 52.73
CA VAL A 453 -5.78 -135.81 51.91
C VAL A 453 -4.72 -136.66 52.63
N ASN A 454 -3.80 -136.02 53.37
CA ASN A 454 -2.79 -136.71 54.18
C ASN A 454 -3.43 -137.48 55.34
N GLU A 455 -4.43 -136.91 56.01
CA GLU A 455 -5.17 -137.62 57.09
C GLU A 455 -6.00 -138.80 56.53
N LEU A 456 -6.63 -138.63 55.36
CA LEU A 456 -7.32 -139.74 54.67
C LEU A 456 -6.34 -140.84 54.22
N ARG A 457 -5.14 -140.50 53.74
CA ARG A 457 -4.08 -141.48 53.44
C ARG A 457 -3.71 -142.31 54.68
N LYS A 458 -3.55 -141.66 55.82
CA LYS A 458 -3.21 -142.30 57.08
C LYS A 458 -4.28 -143.31 57.53
N GLN A 459 -5.56 -142.97 57.37
CA GLN A 459 -6.69 -143.89 57.61
C GLN A 459 -6.69 -145.10 56.63
N VAL A 460 -6.25 -144.90 55.38
CA VAL A 460 -6.11 -146.00 54.41
C VAL A 460 -4.96 -146.95 54.80
N ASP A 461 -3.83 -146.44 55.31
CA ASP A 461 -2.71 -147.27 55.74
C ASP A 461 -3.05 -148.11 57.01
N GLU A 462 -3.86 -147.56 57.93
CA GLU A 462 -4.43 -148.29 59.08
C GLU A 462 -5.44 -149.38 58.66
N LEU A 463 -6.25 -149.11 57.62
CA LEU A 463 -7.13 -150.11 57.01
C LEU A 463 -6.35 -151.21 56.26
N MET A 464 -5.20 -150.88 55.66
CA MET A 464 -4.37 -151.85 54.93
C MET A 464 -3.65 -152.82 55.89
N THR A 465 -3.17 -152.33 57.03
CA THR A 465 -2.53 -153.15 58.08
C THR A 465 -3.52 -154.07 58.80
N THR A 466 -4.75 -153.62 59.04
CA THR A 466 -5.81 -154.48 59.60
C THR A 466 -6.26 -155.58 58.62
N ASN A 467 -6.29 -155.30 57.31
CA ASN A 467 -6.62 -156.28 56.27
C ASN A 467 -5.56 -157.39 56.14
N LEU A 468 -4.27 -157.04 56.29
CA LEU A 468 -3.16 -157.99 56.31
C LEU A 468 -3.29 -159.02 57.45
N ASN A 469 -3.66 -158.59 58.65
CA ASN A 469 -3.84 -159.48 59.80
C ASN A 469 -5.02 -160.44 59.62
N LEU A 470 -6.15 -159.97 59.06
CA LEU A 470 -7.32 -160.82 58.75
C LEU A 470 -7.04 -161.86 57.65
N ASN A 471 -6.16 -161.56 56.71
CA ASN A 471 -5.74 -162.52 55.68
C ASN A 471 -4.88 -163.67 56.25
N ALA A 472 -4.05 -163.40 57.28
CA ALA A 472 -3.24 -164.45 57.92
C ALA A 472 -4.12 -165.52 58.59
N ASP A 473 -5.12 -165.09 59.37
CA ASP A 473 -6.10 -165.98 60.03
C ASP A 473 -6.91 -166.83 59.03
N LEU A 474 -7.17 -166.30 57.82
CA LEU A 474 -7.85 -167.01 56.74
C LEU A 474 -6.99 -168.12 56.13
N VAL A 475 -5.67 -167.96 56.07
CA VAL A 475 -4.76 -168.98 55.51
C VAL A 475 -4.68 -170.21 56.41
N ASP A 476 -4.58 -170.04 57.73
CA ASP A 476 -4.47 -171.18 58.65
C ASP A 476 -5.82 -171.92 58.84
N LYS A 477 -6.97 -171.22 58.81
CA LYS A 477 -8.28 -171.89 58.76
C LYS A 477 -8.45 -172.70 57.46
N ASN A 478 -7.89 -172.27 56.33
CA ASN A 478 -7.89 -173.03 55.08
C ASN A 478 -7.03 -174.30 55.10
N LYS A 479 -5.97 -174.38 55.91
CA LYS A 479 -5.23 -175.64 56.13
C LYS A 479 -6.09 -176.70 56.83
N ILE A 480 -6.86 -176.30 57.84
CA ILE A 480 -7.75 -177.21 58.60
C ILE A 480 -8.87 -177.77 57.69
N ILE A 481 -9.41 -176.94 56.80
CA ILE A 481 -10.45 -177.33 55.84
C ILE A 481 -9.96 -178.39 54.83
N LYS A 482 -8.71 -178.31 54.36
CA LYS A 482 -8.15 -179.30 53.41
C LYS A 482 -8.09 -180.72 54.00
N THR A 483 -7.77 -180.87 55.27
CA THR A 483 -7.66 -182.19 55.92
C THR A 483 -9.03 -182.83 56.19
N LEU A 484 -10.07 -182.02 56.41
CA LEU A 484 -11.45 -182.49 56.60
C LEU A 484 -12.13 -182.85 55.26
N ASN A 485 -11.82 -182.14 54.17
CA ASN A 485 -12.44 -182.40 52.86
C ASN A 485 -12.05 -183.74 52.24
N GLN A 486 -10.86 -184.29 52.51
CA GLN A 486 -10.52 -185.64 52.02
C GLN A 486 -11.32 -186.74 52.75
N ARG A 487 -11.66 -186.52 54.04
CA ARG A 487 -12.51 -187.43 54.83
C ARG A 487 -13.98 -187.45 54.42
N LEU A 488 -14.42 -186.49 53.60
CA LEU A 488 -15.80 -186.39 53.08
C LEU A 488 -15.98 -187.10 51.73
N VAL A 489 -14.92 -187.26 50.94
CA VAL A 489 -15.02 -187.89 49.60
C VAL A 489 -15.24 -189.40 49.70
N ASP A 490 -14.62 -190.07 50.68
CA ASP A 490 -14.80 -191.53 50.88
C ASP A 490 -16.23 -191.91 51.33
N MET A 491 -17.00 -190.97 51.91
CA MET A 491 -18.41 -191.16 52.26
C MET A 491 -19.39 -190.61 51.22
N LYS A 492 -18.90 -190.03 50.10
CA LYS A 492 -19.73 -189.64 48.94
C LYS A 492 -19.64 -190.67 47.80
N LYS A 493 -19.32 -191.91 48.16
CA LYS A 493 -19.60 -193.13 47.40
C LYS A 493 -21.06 -193.52 47.66
N THR A 494 -21.72 -194.16 46.68
CA THR A 494 -22.98 -194.90 46.86
C THR A 494 -24.23 -194.02 47.06
N LEU A 495 -25.07 -193.94 46.02
CA LEU A 495 -26.42 -193.33 45.99
C LEU A 495 -26.44 -191.78 46.04
N GLN A 496 -27.19 -191.06 45.21
CA GLN A 496 -27.96 -191.37 43.99
C GLN A 496 -28.03 -190.01 43.24
N GLU A 497 -27.74 -189.89 41.95
CA GLU A 497 -28.56 -190.41 40.85
C GLU A 497 -30.06 -190.13 41.07
N GLU A 498 -30.48 -188.86 41.04
CA GLU A 498 -31.46 -188.36 40.05
C GLU A 498 -31.79 -186.84 40.20
N LEU A 499 -32.22 -186.29 39.06
CA LEU A 499 -33.00 -185.05 38.84
C LEU A 499 -32.40 -183.63 39.00
N LYS A 500 -32.87 -182.78 38.08
CA LYS A 500 -32.57 -181.34 37.88
C LYS A 500 -33.65 -180.44 38.50
N GLY A 501 -33.31 -179.15 38.71
CA GLY A 501 -34.23 -178.01 38.87
C GLY A 501 -33.56 -176.92 39.72
N GLN A 502 -33.23 -175.72 39.25
CA GLN A 502 -34.04 -174.62 38.67
C GLN A 502 -34.90 -173.87 39.71
N GLN A 503 -35.11 -172.56 39.49
CA GLN A 503 -35.81 -171.53 40.30
C GLN A 503 -34.86 -170.85 41.31
N ASN A 504 -34.63 -169.53 41.29
CA ASN A 504 -35.50 -168.32 41.34
C ASN A 504 -35.80 -167.87 42.78
N GLY A 505 -35.97 -166.55 42.97
CA GLY A 505 -36.32 -165.94 44.25
C GLY A 505 -35.68 -164.56 44.46
N ASN A 506 -35.77 -163.63 43.50
CA ASN A 506 -36.82 -162.58 43.43
C ASN A 506 -36.74 -161.59 44.62
N ASN A 507 -36.38 -160.31 44.42
CA ASN A 507 -37.24 -159.17 43.98
C ASN A 507 -37.44 -158.18 45.16
N ASN A 508 -37.81 -156.89 45.05
CA ASN A 508 -38.24 -156.02 43.95
C ASN A 508 -37.90 -154.54 44.32
N ASN A 509 -37.43 -153.68 43.41
CA ASN A 509 -38.19 -152.69 42.60
C ASN A 509 -38.91 -151.53 43.33
N ASN A 510 -38.45 -150.29 43.11
CA ASN A 510 -39.10 -149.21 42.29
C ASN A 510 -38.43 -147.85 42.62
N ILE A 511 -37.97 -146.97 41.70
CA ILE A 511 -38.48 -146.39 40.42
C ILE A 511 -39.42 -145.16 40.63
N VAL A 512 -39.29 -144.16 39.73
CA VAL A 512 -40.05 -142.89 39.54
C VAL A 512 -39.64 -141.73 40.48
N ALA A 513 -39.06 -140.57 40.09
CA ALA A 513 -39.05 -139.69 38.90
C ALA A 513 -40.06 -138.50 38.93
N ASN A 514 -39.52 -137.26 38.82
CA ASN A 514 -40.11 -136.03 38.26
C ASN A 514 -39.01 -134.93 38.35
N TYR A 515 -38.63 -134.12 37.35
CA TYR A 515 -39.27 -133.39 36.24
C TYR A 515 -39.68 -131.93 36.59
N ILE A 516 -39.23 -130.99 35.73
CA ILE A 516 -39.69 -129.58 35.52
C ILE A 516 -39.25 -128.58 36.63
N SER A 517 -38.81 -127.33 36.40
CA SER A 517 -38.82 -126.39 35.24
C SER A 517 -37.46 -125.66 35.13
N GLY A 518 -36.93 -125.19 33.97
CA GLY A 518 -37.34 -124.00 33.19
C GLY A 518 -36.52 -122.74 33.62
N ASN A 519 -35.85 -121.92 32.79
CA ASN A 519 -35.85 -121.71 31.33
C ASN A 519 -34.48 -121.28 30.76
N GLN A 520 -34.17 -121.77 29.55
CA GLN A 520 -33.69 -121.11 28.30
C GLN A 520 -32.78 -119.85 28.38
N ALA A 521 -31.52 -119.83 27.89
CA ALA A 521 -31.02 -119.93 26.49
C ALA A 521 -31.05 -118.57 25.69
N PRO A 522 -30.44 -118.38 24.49
CA PRO A 522 -29.29 -117.44 24.38
C PRO A 522 -29.22 -116.52 23.12
N SER A 523 -28.10 -115.78 22.99
CA SER A 523 -27.41 -115.35 21.75
C SER A 523 -27.79 -114.05 20.97
N HIS A 524 -26.76 -113.53 20.29
CA HIS A 524 -26.71 -112.70 19.06
C HIS A 524 -27.01 -111.18 18.99
N ASP A 525 -25.95 -110.44 18.60
CA ASP A 525 -25.83 -109.51 17.45
C ASP A 525 -26.45 -108.10 17.46
N ARG A 526 -25.79 -107.21 16.68
CA ARG A 526 -26.19 -105.89 16.12
C ARG A 526 -26.17 -104.63 17.01
N SER A 527 -25.93 -103.42 16.47
CA SER A 527 -25.13 -102.93 15.31
C SER A 527 -25.34 -101.40 15.12
N LEU A 528 -24.37 -100.69 14.51
CA LEU A 528 -24.57 -99.45 13.69
C LEU A 528 -25.04 -98.17 14.46
N GLU A 529 -24.77 -96.90 14.08
CA GLU A 529 -24.06 -96.30 12.93
C GLU A 529 -23.60 -94.83 13.23
N ARG A 530 -22.47 -94.32 12.68
CA ARG A 530 -22.30 -93.40 11.50
C ARG A 530 -22.95 -91.99 11.63
N SER A 531 -22.40 -90.85 11.16
CA SER A 531 -21.05 -90.36 10.75
C SER A 531 -21.19 -88.88 10.26
N LYS A 532 -20.07 -88.12 10.20
CA LYS A 532 -19.83 -86.93 9.31
C LYS A 532 -20.77 -85.71 9.55
N SER A 533 -20.60 -84.47 9.06
CA SER A 533 -19.64 -83.74 8.17
C SER A 533 -19.86 -82.22 8.41
N PHE A 534 -18.86 -81.33 8.54
CA PHE A 534 -18.11 -80.56 7.51
C PHE A 534 -18.65 -79.12 7.21
N GLU A 535 -17.72 -78.14 7.20
CA GLU A 535 -17.73 -76.75 6.63
C GLU A 535 -18.77 -75.66 7.05
N GLY A 536 -18.38 -74.36 6.98
CA GLY A 536 -19.34 -73.24 7.15
C GLY A 536 -18.95 -71.75 7.35
N LYS A 537 -17.78 -71.25 6.93
CA LYS A 537 -17.46 -69.83 6.54
C LYS A 537 -18.26 -68.58 7.08
N THR A 538 -17.55 -67.69 7.81
CA THR A 538 -17.32 -66.22 7.58
C THR A 538 -18.37 -65.06 7.69
N ILE A 539 -17.91 -63.94 8.33
CA ILE A 539 -17.94 -62.49 7.94
C ILE A 539 -18.80 -61.43 8.71
N ALA A 540 -18.10 -60.35 9.14
CA ALA A 540 -18.44 -58.92 9.46
C ALA A 540 -19.58 -58.55 10.47
N LYS A 541 -19.49 -57.52 11.36
CA LYS A 541 -18.98 -56.11 11.36
C LYS A 541 -19.78 -55.12 10.48
N GLU A 542 -20.03 -53.84 10.82
CA GLU A 542 -19.94 -53.02 12.05
C GLU A 542 -20.74 -51.68 11.82
N ASN A 543 -20.88 -50.83 12.85
CA ASN A 543 -21.47 -49.47 12.90
C ASN A 543 -20.83 -48.47 11.89
N GLY A 544 -21.25 -47.20 11.66
CA GLY A 544 -22.32 -46.34 12.18
C GLY A 544 -21.94 -44.82 12.10
N THR A 545 -22.91 -43.93 11.88
CA THR A 545 -22.99 -42.46 12.17
C THR A 545 -21.77 -41.50 12.07
N LEU A 546 -21.94 -40.30 11.47
CA LEU A 546 -21.52 -38.98 12.05
C LEU A 546 -21.84 -37.70 11.20
N LYS A 547 -22.31 -36.64 11.90
CA LYS A 547 -22.07 -35.17 11.77
C LYS A 547 -22.71 -34.23 10.71
N GLN A 548 -22.77 -32.96 11.16
CA GLN A 548 -23.36 -31.74 10.59
C GLN A 548 -22.42 -30.98 9.63
N ASN A 549 -22.97 -30.08 8.79
CA ASN A 549 -22.67 -28.64 8.88
C ASN A 549 -23.70 -27.77 8.13
N GLY A 550 -23.83 -26.50 8.52
CA GLY A 550 -24.87 -25.58 8.04
C GLY A 550 -24.39 -24.53 7.03
N THR A 551 -25.34 -23.94 6.29
CA THR A 551 -25.14 -22.81 5.39
C THR A 551 -26.27 -21.80 5.58
N ASN A 552 -25.95 -20.53 5.82
CA ASN A 552 -26.93 -19.43 5.90
C ASN A 552 -26.39 -18.22 5.13
N GLY A 553 -26.94 -18.01 3.93
CA GLY A 553 -26.90 -16.73 3.23
C GLY A 553 -28.35 -16.32 2.97
N GLY A 554 -28.78 -15.18 3.52
CA GLY A 554 -30.15 -14.68 3.40
C GLY A 554 -30.18 -13.27 2.79
N PRO A 555 -31.22 -12.92 2.01
CA PRO A 555 -31.37 -11.59 1.44
C PRO A 555 -31.83 -10.58 2.51
N VAL A 556 -31.33 -9.35 2.42
CA VAL A 556 -31.70 -8.26 3.33
C VAL A 556 -33.13 -7.79 3.03
N VAL A 557 -34.04 -7.97 4.00
CA VAL A 557 -35.40 -7.43 3.94
C VAL A 557 -35.41 -6.06 4.61
N MET A 558 -35.74 -5.00 3.86
CA MET A 558 -35.92 -3.64 4.36
C MET A 558 -37.42 -3.30 4.45
N ASP A 559 -37.86 -2.73 5.57
CA ASP A 559 -39.26 -2.36 5.80
C ASP A 559 -39.82 -1.38 4.76
N GLU A 560 -41.10 -1.53 4.40
CA GLU A 560 -41.81 -0.65 3.47
C GLU A 560 -41.82 0.83 3.90
N VAL A 561 -41.75 1.08 5.21
CA VAL A 561 -41.64 2.43 5.79
C VAL A 561 -40.30 3.07 5.44
N ASN A 562 -39.21 2.31 5.52
CA ASN A 562 -37.87 2.76 5.14
C ASN A 562 -37.80 3.02 3.62
N PHE A 563 -38.43 2.17 2.80
CA PHE A 563 -38.45 2.37 1.35
C PHE A 563 -39.21 3.66 0.94
N ARG A 564 -40.30 3.98 1.64
CA ARG A 564 -41.08 5.22 1.42
C ARG A 564 -40.31 6.46 1.87
N TYR A 565 -39.59 6.38 2.99
CA TYR A 565 -38.73 7.47 3.49
C TYR A 565 -37.52 7.68 2.58
N LEU A 566 -36.84 6.60 2.18
CA LEU A 566 -35.71 6.60 1.25
C LEU A 566 -36.09 7.25 -0.09
N LYS A 567 -37.24 6.90 -0.67
CA LYS A 567 -37.76 7.55 -1.88
C LYS A 567 -37.91 9.07 -1.70
N HIS A 568 -38.40 9.53 -0.55
CA HIS A 568 -38.52 10.96 -0.26
C HIS A 568 -37.15 11.64 -0.09
N VAL A 569 -36.20 11.01 0.61
CA VAL A 569 -34.84 11.53 0.81
C VAL A 569 -34.07 11.61 -0.51
N ILE A 570 -34.16 10.60 -1.38
CA ILE A 570 -33.54 10.61 -2.72
C ILE A 570 -34.16 11.70 -3.61
N ILE A 571 -35.50 11.80 -3.66
CA ILE A 571 -36.17 12.85 -4.45
C ILE A 571 -35.75 14.23 -3.94
N LYS A 572 -35.78 14.45 -2.62
CA LYS A 572 -35.36 15.71 -2.01
C LYS A 572 -33.90 16.01 -2.32
N PHE A 573 -32.99 15.05 -2.21
CA PHE A 573 -31.57 15.22 -2.58
C PHE A 573 -31.38 15.65 -4.04
N LEU A 574 -32.15 15.06 -4.97
CA LEU A 574 -32.09 15.39 -6.40
C LEU A 574 -32.74 16.73 -6.77
N THR A 575 -33.69 17.25 -5.98
CA THR A 575 -34.42 18.50 -6.25
C THR A 575 -34.06 19.67 -5.32
N SER A 576 -33.28 19.43 -4.26
CA SER A 576 -32.85 20.45 -3.29
C SER A 576 -31.77 21.36 -3.86
N ARG A 577 -31.64 22.55 -3.25
CA ARG A 577 -30.54 23.47 -3.56
C ARG A 577 -29.19 22.91 -3.08
N GLU A 578 -28.13 23.42 -3.67
CA GLU A 578 -26.73 22.99 -3.57
C GLU A 578 -26.23 22.85 -2.12
N VAL A 579 -26.68 23.74 -1.23
CA VAL A 579 -26.31 23.77 0.19
C VAL A 579 -27.11 22.76 1.01
N GLU A 580 -28.35 22.48 0.63
CA GLU A 580 -29.19 21.46 1.28
C GLU A 580 -28.74 20.05 0.88
N ALA A 581 -28.38 19.86 -0.39
CA ALA A 581 -27.88 18.59 -0.90
C ALA A 581 -26.64 18.10 -0.11
N ARG A 582 -25.69 19.00 0.24
CA ARG A 582 -24.55 18.67 1.11
C ARG A 582 -24.96 18.04 2.45
N HIS A 583 -25.98 18.59 3.10
CA HIS A 583 -26.44 18.08 4.39
C HIS A 583 -27.19 16.74 4.27
N LEU A 584 -27.77 16.47 3.10
CA LEU A 584 -28.49 15.22 2.81
C LEU A 584 -27.58 14.04 2.45
N ILE A 585 -26.31 14.26 2.08
CA ILE A 585 -25.36 13.17 1.73
C ILE A 585 -25.23 12.13 2.85
N LYS A 586 -25.09 12.57 4.11
CA LYS A 586 -25.01 11.66 5.27
C LYS A 586 -26.31 10.86 5.51
N ALA A 587 -27.46 11.45 5.21
CA ALA A 587 -28.75 10.77 5.29
C ALA A 587 -28.92 9.74 4.16
N VAL A 588 -28.46 10.05 2.94
CA VAL A 588 -28.46 9.11 1.81
C VAL A 588 -27.49 7.96 2.07
N SER A 589 -26.27 8.25 2.54
CA SER A 589 -25.24 7.26 2.89
C SER A 589 -25.75 6.25 3.95
N THR A 590 -26.30 6.75 5.05
CA THR A 590 -26.82 5.89 6.13
C THR A 590 -28.06 5.09 5.75
N LEU A 591 -28.96 5.63 4.91
CA LEU A 591 -30.18 4.91 4.47
C LEU A 591 -29.92 3.89 3.35
N LEU A 592 -28.90 4.10 2.51
CA LEU A 592 -28.51 3.17 1.44
C LEU A 592 -27.37 2.22 1.84
N GLN A 593 -26.79 2.38 3.03
CA GLN A 593 -25.59 1.68 3.48
C GLN A 593 -24.42 1.83 2.49
N LEU A 594 -24.21 3.06 2.00
CA LEU A 594 -23.09 3.34 1.10
C LEU A 594 -21.76 3.08 1.81
N SER A 595 -20.80 2.55 1.07
CA SER A 595 -19.41 2.52 1.51
C SER A 595 -18.84 3.94 1.62
N TYR A 596 -17.76 4.09 2.40
CA TYR A 596 -17.03 5.35 2.54
C TYR A 596 -16.55 5.90 1.18
N GLU A 597 -16.21 5.02 0.24
CA GLU A 597 -15.78 5.40 -1.11
C GLU A 597 -16.95 5.95 -1.95
N GLU A 598 -18.14 5.36 -1.84
CA GLU A 598 -19.35 5.83 -2.52
C GLU A 598 -19.88 7.15 -1.93
N GLU A 599 -19.85 7.33 -0.61
CA GLU A 599 -20.19 8.60 0.04
C GLU A 599 -19.20 9.70 -0.39
N LYS A 600 -17.90 9.40 -0.41
CA LYS A 600 -16.87 10.33 -0.88
C LYS A 600 -17.05 10.69 -2.35
N LEU A 601 -17.34 9.71 -3.22
CA LEU A 601 -17.60 9.96 -4.65
C LEU A 601 -18.82 10.87 -4.86
N LEU A 602 -19.87 10.72 -4.04
CA LEU A 602 -21.03 11.61 -4.02
C LEU A 602 -20.67 13.03 -3.59
N GLN A 603 -19.87 13.17 -2.54
CA GLN A 603 -19.38 14.46 -2.03
C GLN A 603 -18.47 15.17 -3.04
N ASP A 604 -17.55 14.44 -3.68
CA ASP A 604 -16.63 14.95 -4.69
C ASP A 604 -17.37 15.33 -5.98
N THR A 605 -18.38 14.55 -6.39
CA THR A 605 -19.24 14.87 -7.55
C THR A 605 -20.08 16.12 -7.30
N LEU A 606 -20.59 16.30 -6.07
CA LEU A 606 -21.33 17.49 -5.69
C LEU A 606 -20.42 18.72 -5.64
N ASN A 607 -19.21 18.59 -5.08
CA ASN A 607 -18.22 19.67 -5.03
C ASN A 607 -17.69 20.04 -6.42
N TRP A 608 -17.48 19.06 -7.31
CA TRP A 608 -17.11 19.29 -8.70
C TRP A 608 -18.13 20.16 -9.44
N LYS A 609 -19.44 19.90 -9.23
CA LYS A 609 -20.51 20.77 -9.78
C LYS A 609 -20.49 22.22 -9.26
N MET A 610 -19.79 22.51 -8.17
CA MET A 610 -19.60 23.88 -7.65
C MET A 610 -18.35 24.55 -8.21
N SER A 611 -17.43 23.79 -8.82
CA SER A 611 -16.20 24.33 -9.39
C SER A 611 -16.42 24.73 -10.84
N TRP A 612 -15.95 25.93 -11.22
CA TRP A 612 -15.95 26.36 -12.62
C TRP A 612 -14.93 25.54 -13.46
N PHE A 613 -13.90 24.99 -12.81
CA PHE A 613 -12.85 24.21 -13.46
C PHE A 613 -12.57 22.90 -12.72
N GLY A 614 -12.54 21.79 -13.45
CA GLY A 614 -12.18 20.48 -12.93
C GLY A 614 -12.66 19.35 -13.83
N SER A 615 -11.92 18.25 -13.87
CA SER A 615 -12.35 17.00 -14.51
C SER A 615 -13.34 16.26 -13.62
N ARG A 616 -14.32 15.57 -14.22
CA ARG A 616 -15.34 14.82 -13.47
C ARG A 616 -14.67 13.69 -12.66
N PRO A 617 -15.02 13.50 -11.36
CA PRO A 617 -14.50 12.40 -10.56
C PRO A 617 -14.72 11.05 -11.25
N GLY A 618 -13.66 10.24 -11.35
CA GLY A 618 -13.69 8.92 -11.95
C GLY A 618 -13.36 8.82 -13.45
N GLN A 619 -13.13 9.93 -14.16
CA GLN A 619 -12.56 9.87 -15.52
C GLN A 619 -11.04 9.90 -15.50
N VAL A 620 -10.41 8.77 -15.82
CA VAL A 620 -8.99 8.72 -16.18
C VAL A 620 -8.82 9.50 -17.50
N PRO A 621 -7.91 10.49 -17.58
CA PRO A 621 -7.65 11.18 -18.84
C PRO A 621 -6.97 10.20 -19.81
N MET A 622 -7.64 9.90 -20.92
CA MET A 622 -7.04 9.15 -22.03
C MET A 622 -5.94 10.02 -22.64
N SER A 623 -4.69 9.63 -22.41
CA SER A 623 -3.51 10.25 -23.01
C SER A 623 -3.51 10.00 -24.52
N THR A 624 -3.91 11.00 -25.30
CA THR A 624 -3.69 11.03 -26.74
C THR A 624 -2.20 11.22 -27.00
N SER A 625 -1.59 10.23 -27.66
CA SER A 625 -0.25 10.32 -28.24
C SER A 625 -0.22 11.21 -29.48
#